data_AF-A0ABC9C978-F1
#
_entry.id   AF-A0ABC9C978-F1
#
_cell.length_a   1.000
_cell.length_b   1.000
_cell.length_c   1.000
_cell.angle_alpha   90.00
_cell.angle_beta   90.00
_cell.angle_gamma   90.00
#
_symmetry.space_group_name_H-M   'P 1'
#
loop_
_entity.id
_entity.type
_entity.pdbx_description
1 polymer ?
#
loop_
_entity_poly.entity_id
_entity_poly.type
_entity_poly.pdbx_seq_one_letter_code
_entity_poly.pdbx_strand_id
1 'polypeptide(L)'
;MAAPLRIFCREDINLNVAVRGTTVVLARANPDDVLQARPARSYIITYHLYNWTVTDDEGQRAFALVNKATGQALVNKNLISPSDKQVHVRVDLSMLWTLGAKDLGGGFREVRVLRDTTQTLNGLGGNVKDGTVVGVHPSRPDAPNAVWKLAPVYDE
;
A
#
# COMPACT_ATOMS: atom_id res chain seq x y z
N MET A 1 18.56 -6.34 2.13
CA MET A 1 17.26 -6.22 2.84
C MET A 1 16.54 -5.01 2.28
N ALA A 2 15.24 -5.11 1.99
CA ALA A 2 14.48 -3.97 1.51
C ALA A 2 14.24 -2.96 2.64
N ALA A 3 14.36 -1.66 2.33
CA ALA A 3 14.28 -0.59 3.31
C ALA A 3 12.83 -0.41 3.81
N PRO A 4 12.63 -0.13 5.11
CA PRO A 4 11.31 0.24 5.62
C PRO A 4 10.87 1.58 5.01
N LEU A 5 9.57 1.65 4.74
CA LEU A 5 8.89 2.77 4.11
C LEU A 5 7.65 3.13 4.92
N ARG A 6 7.41 4.43 4.96
CA ARG A 6 6.21 5.04 5.48
C ARG A 6 5.29 5.33 4.29
N ILE A 7 4.03 4.94 4.41
CA ILE A 7 3.00 5.21 3.39
C ILE A 7 1.99 6.17 4.01
N PHE A 8 1.76 7.30 3.36
CA PHE A 8 0.81 8.33 3.80
C PHE A 8 0.12 8.97 2.60
N CYS A 9 -1.12 9.38 2.80
CA CYS A 9 -1.88 10.08 1.75
C CYS A 9 -1.60 11.58 1.79
N ARG A 10 -1.91 12.27 0.69
CA ARG A 10 -1.71 13.72 0.56
C ARG A 10 -2.58 14.53 1.50
N GLU A 11 -3.75 14.00 1.88
CA GLU A 11 -4.74 14.72 2.67
C GLU A 11 -4.28 15.02 4.11
N ASP A 12 -3.63 14.06 4.77
CA ASP A 12 -2.95 14.29 6.06
C ASP A 12 -1.66 13.47 6.11
N ILE A 13 -0.53 14.15 5.92
CA ILE A 13 0.80 13.53 5.92
C ILE A 13 1.23 13.04 7.31
N ASN A 14 0.48 13.34 8.38
CA ASN A 14 0.74 12.85 9.72
C ASN A 14 0.06 11.49 9.98
N LEU A 15 -0.83 11.07 9.08
CA LEU A 15 -1.49 9.77 9.12
C LEU A 15 -0.79 8.77 8.21
N ASN A 16 -0.55 7.58 8.77
CA ASN A 16 0.14 6.49 8.11
C ASN A 16 -0.81 5.35 7.85
N VAL A 17 -0.61 4.66 6.73
CA VAL A 17 -1.18 3.31 6.59
C VAL A 17 -0.67 2.47 7.76
N ALA A 18 -1.52 1.69 8.40
CA ALA A 18 -1.21 0.84 9.53
C ALA A 18 -2.18 -0.35 9.56
N VAL A 19 -1.79 -1.43 10.23
CA VAL A 19 -2.66 -2.60 10.46
C VAL A 19 -3.17 -2.53 11.89
N ARG A 20 -4.50 -2.58 12.07
CA ARG A 20 -5.17 -2.73 13.37
C ARG A 20 -6.06 -3.98 13.31
N GLY A 21 -5.64 -5.05 14.00
CA GLY A 21 -6.29 -6.35 13.90
C GLY A 21 -6.17 -6.91 12.48
N THR A 22 -7.31 -7.07 11.80
CA THR A 22 -7.37 -7.54 10.39
C THR A 22 -7.63 -6.42 9.39
N THR A 23 -7.69 -5.16 9.85
CA THR A 23 -8.09 -4.01 9.03
C THR A 23 -6.91 -3.08 8.80
N VAL A 24 -6.82 -2.53 7.59
CA VAL A 24 -5.84 -1.52 7.23
C VAL A 24 -6.47 -0.16 7.40
N VAL A 25 -5.81 0.73 8.15
CA VAL A 25 -6.32 2.04 8.51
C VAL A 25 -5.26 3.12 8.38
N LEU A 26 -5.68 4.37 8.36
CA LEU A 26 -4.85 5.55 8.60
C LEU A 26 -4.71 5.78 10.11
N ALA A 27 -3.50 5.92 10.61
CA ALA A 27 -3.22 6.08 12.03
C ALA A 27 -2.09 7.09 12.26
N ARG A 28 -2.20 7.88 13.33
CA ARG A 28 -1.11 8.76 13.76
C ARG A 28 0.06 7.97 14.33
N ALA A 29 1.19 8.65 14.40
CA ALA A 29 2.27 8.17 15.21
C ALA A 29 1.91 8.25 16.71
N ASN A 30 1.49 7.14 17.32
CA ASN A 30 1.41 6.98 18.78
C ASN A 30 2.80 6.59 19.36
N PRO A 31 3.52 7.48 20.03
CA PRO A 31 4.79 7.16 20.68
C PRO A 31 4.64 6.23 21.90
N ASP A 32 3.45 6.17 22.52
CA ASP A 32 3.24 5.48 23.80
C ASP A 32 2.82 4.01 23.64
N ASP A 33 2.46 3.58 22.44
CA ASP A 33 2.16 2.18 22.15
C ASP A 33 3.41 1.50 21.58
N VAL A 34 4.18 0.85 22.45
CA VAL A 34 5.45 0.18 22.14
C VAL A 34 5.30 -0.90 21.05
N LEU A 35 4.11 -1.49 20.88
CA LEU A 35 3.81 -2.46 19.82
C LEU A 35 3.43 -1.75 18.50
N GLN A 36 2.95 -0.50 18.54
CA GLN A 36 2.70 0.35 17.36
C GLN A 36 3.83 1.32 17.01
N ALA A 37 4.78 1.59 17.92
CA ALA A 37 5.70 2.73 17.83
C ALA A 37 6.65 2.65 16.60
N ARG A 38 6.96 1.44 16.15
CA ARG A 38 7.77 1.12 14.96
C ARG A 38 7.18 -0.03 14.11
N PRO A 39 6.63 -1.12 14.69
CA PRO A 39 6.21 -2.30 13.92
C PRO A 39 4.99 -2.05 13.01
N ALA A 40 4.00 -1.27 13.47
CA ALA A 40 2.74 -1.03 12.75
C ALA A 40 2.83 -0.01 11.60
N ARG A 41 3.92 0.77 11.51
CA ARG A 41 4.01 1.95 10.61
C ARG A 41 4.91 1.77 9.40
N SER A 42 5.75 0.75 9.42
CA SER A 42 6.74 0.53 8.39
C SER A 42 6.31 -0.61 7.48
N TYR A 43 6.00 -0.27 6.24
CA TYR A 43 5.86 -1.24 5.16
C TYR A 43 7.22 -1.41 4.51
N ILE A 44 7.51 -2.61 4.05
CA ILE A 44 8.60 -2.83 3.12
C ILE A 44 7.93 -2.94 1.74
N ILE A 45 8.46 -2.21 0.77
CA ILE A 45 8.20 -2.59 -0.61
C ILE A 45 9.11 -3.76 -0.90
N THR A 46 8.52 -4.94 -1.07
CA THR A 46 9.26 -6.08 -1.59
C THR A 46 9.16 -6.02 -3.11
N TYR A 47 10.11 -5.30 -3.70
CA TYR A 47 10.54 -5.61 -5.05
C TYR A 47 11.32 -6.94 -4.97
N HIS A 48 11.28 -7.74 -6.01
CA HIS A 48 12.20 -8.88 -6.20
C HIS A 48 11.82 -10.17 -5.46
N LEU A 49 10.84 -10.89 -5.99
CA LEU A 49 11.20 -12.24 -6.42
C LEU A 49 12.09 -12.03 -7.66
N TYR A 50 13.38 -12.30 -7.51
CA TYR A 50 14.40 -12.21 -8.57
C TYR A 50 13.83 -12.78 -9.88
N ASN A 51 13.72 -11.95 -10.92
CA ASN A 51 13.24 -12.25 -12.30
C ASN A 51 11.78 -11.90 -12.66
N TRP A 52 11.02 -11.21 -11.81
CA TRP A 52 9.67 -10.81 -12.23
C TRP A 52 9.65 -9.49 -13.03
N THR A 53 9.20 -9.56 -14.28
CA THR A 53 8.96 -8.42 -15.19
C THR A 53 7.47 -8.07 -15.28
N VAL A 54 6.70 -8.24 -14.19
CA VAL A 54 5.28 -7.88 -14.24
C VAL A 54 5.12 -6.38 -14.28
N THR A 55 4.34 -5.94 -15.25
CA THR A 55 3.86 -4.58 -15.36
C THR A 55 2.33 -4.58 -15.40
N ASP A 56 1.74 -3.44 -15.08
CA ASP A 56 0.38 -3.15 -15.53
C ASP A 56 0.37 -2.83 -17.03
N ASP A 57 -0.82 -2.55 -17.56
CA ASP A 57 -1.06 -2.18 -18.96
C ASP A 57 -0.39 -0.84 -19.35
N GLU A 58 0.06 -0.04 -18.36
CA GLU A 58 0.81 1.20 -18.55
C GLU A 58 2.34 1.00 -18.44
N GLY A 59 2.80 -0.25 -18.32
CA GLY A 59 4.21 -0.60 -18.21
C GLY A 59 4.84 -0.30 -16.85
N GLN A 60 4.04 0.03 -15.82
CA GLN A 60 4.54 0.29 -14.47
C GLN A 60 4.80 -1.01 -13.74
N ARG A 61 5.99 -1.13 -13.15
CA ARG A 61 6.43 -2.36 -12.47
C ARG A 61 5.62 -2.63 -11.21
N ALA A 62 5.19 -3.88 -11.08
CA ALA A 62 4.46 -4.35 -9.91
C ALA A 62 5.35 -4.46 -8.68
N PHE A 63 4.74 -4.28 -7.51
CA PHE A 63 5.34 -4.53 -6.20
C PHE A 63 4.30 -4.98 -5.18
N ALA A 64 4.75 -5.60 -4.08
CA ALA A 64 3.91 -5.88 -2.93
C ALA A 64 4.26 -4.94 -1.77
N LEU A 65 3.24 -4.55 -1.01
CA LEU A 65 3.37 -3.77 0.21
C LEU A 65 3.22 -4.71 1.40
N VAL A 66 4.33 -5.02 2.06
CA VAL A 66 4.37 -5.99 3.17
C VAL A 66 4.64 -5.24 4.47
N ASN A 67 3.78 -5.41 5.47
CA ASN A 67 4.06 -4.89 6.79
C ASN A 67 5.31 -5.56 7.37
N LYS A 68 6.33 -4.77 7.73
CA LYS A 68 7.63 -5.30 8.18
C LYS A 68 7.53 -6.19 9.41
N ALA A 69 6.63 -5.86 10.33
CA ALA A 69 6.52 -6.52 11.61
C ALA A 69 5.69 -7.80 11.57
N THR A 70 4.56 -7.75 10.87
CA THR A 70 3.63 -8.88 10.83
C THR A 70 3.90 -9.80 9.64
N GLY A 71 4.65 -9.35 8.64
CA GLY A 71 4.84 -10.06 7.37
C GLY A 71 3.56 -10.12 6.51
N GLN A 72 2.48 -9.44 6.92
CA GLN A 72 1.23 -9.43 6.17
C GLN A 72 1.31 -8.48 4.99
N ALA A 73 0.87 -8.92 3.82
CA ALA A 73 0.77 -8.08 2.64
C ALA A 73 -0.56 -7.34 2.57
N LEU A 74 -0.52 -6.11 2.07
CA LEU A 74 -1.71 -5.37 1.68
C LEU A 74 -2.30 -5.99 0.41
N VAL A 75 -3.55 -6.41 0.49
CA VAL A 75 -4.26 -7.07 -0.63
C VAL A 75 -5.36 -6.18 -1.21
N ASN A 76 -5.55 -6.23 -2.52
CA ASN A 76 -6.52 -5.48 -3.31
C ASN A 76 -7.83 -6.27 -3.56
N LYS A 77 -8.26 -7.11 -2.61
CA LYS A 77 -9.37 -8.05 -2.84
C LYS A 77 -10.70 -7.37 -3.16
N ASN A 78 -11.13 -7.55 -4.40
CA ASN A 78 -12.53 -7.61 -4.88
C ASN A 78 -12.71 -8.62 -6.04
N LEU A 79 -11.87 -9.65 -6.16
CA LEU A 79 -12.05 -10.74 -7.13
C LEU A 79 -11.88 -12.09 -6.44
N ILE A 80 -12.97 -12.87 -6.40
CA ILE A 80 -12.98 -14.29 -6.05
C ILE A 80 -12.53 -15.07 -7.30
N SER A 81 -11.62 -16.02 -7.14
CA SER A 81 -11.54 -17.18 -8.04
C SER A 81 -11.04 -18.40 -7.26
N PRO A 82 -11.85 -19.47 -7.13
CA PRO A 82 -11.45 -20.70 -6.48
C PRO A 82 -10.81 -21.62 -7.50
N SER A 83 -9.49 -21.66 -7.56
CA SER A 83 -8.69 -22.83 -7.97
C SER A 83 -7.24 -22.42 -8.15
N ASP A 84 -6.36 -22.95 -7.30
CA ASP A 84 -5.21 -23.68 -7.82
C ASP A 84 -4.45 -24.37 -6.69
N LYS A 85 -4.52 -25.70 -6.71
CA LYS A 85 -3.62 -26.58 -5.98
C LYS A 85 -2.31 -26.65 -6.75
N GLN A 86 -1.35 -25.78 -6.43
CA GLN A 86 0.07 -26.10 -6.64
C GLN A 86 0.98 -25.13 -5.88
N VAL A 87 1.78 -25.71 -4.99
CA VAL A 87 2.80 -25.05 -4.17
C VAL A 87 3.98 -24.68 -5.07
N HIS A 88 3.94 -23.48 -5.62
CA HIS A 88 5.11 -22.59 -5.68
C HIS A 88 4.79 -21.43 -4.71
N VAL A 89 5.77 -20.66 -4.28
CA VAL A 89 5.50 -19.40 -3.54
C VAL A 89 4.80 -18.43 -4.50
N ARG A 90 3.52 -18.67 -4.78
CA ARG A 90 2.66 -17.87 -5.64
C ARG A 90 2.32 -16.62 -4.83
N VAL A 91 2.98 -15.51 -5.16
CA VAL A 91 2.44 -14.21 -4.76
C VAL A 91 1.12 -14.06 -5.51
N ASP A 92 0.03 -13.99 -4.76
CA ASP A 92 -1.28 -13.74 -5.34
C ASP A 92 -1.23 -12.37 -6.02
N LEU A 93 -1.75 -12.26 -7.25
CA LEU A 93 -1.85 -10.98 -7.95
C LEU A 93 -2.70 -9.98 -7.17
N SER A 94 -3.54 -10.48 -6.26
CA SER A 94 -4.25 -9.64 -5.30
C SER A 94 -3.34 -8.90 -4.32
N MET A 95 -2.08 -9.29 -4.18
CA MET A 95 -1.07 -8.61 -3.35
C MET A 95 -0.26 -7.57 -4.12
N LEU A 96 -0.42 -7.51 -5.45
CA LEU A 96 0.40 -6.68 -6.32
C LEU A 96 -0.26 -5.34 -6.64
N TRP A 97 0.57 -4.31 -6.56
CA TRP A 97 0.23 -2.92 -6.79
C TRP A 97 1.22 -2.32 -7.79
N THR A 98 0.81 -1.24 -8.47
CA THR A 98 1.69 -0.41 -9.29
C THR A 98 1.63 1.04 -8.82
N LEU A 99 2.67 1.82 -9.13
CA LEU A 99 2.62 3.27 -8.95
C LEU A 99 2.10 3.86 -10.25
N GLY A 100 1.16 4.81 -10.16
CA GLY A 100 0.78 5.59 -11.34
C GLY A 100 2.01 6.26 -11.97
N ALA A 101 2.08 6.26 -13.31
CA ALA A 101 3.22 6.82 -14.04
C ALA A 101 3.40 8.32 -13.76
N LYS A 102 2.29 9.04 -13.59
CA LYS A 102 2.25 10.48 -13.34
C LYS A 102 2.61 10.81 -11.89
N ASP A 103 3.63 11.66 -11.71
CA ASP A 103 3.85 12.36 -10.44
C ASP A 103 2.79 13.45 -10.29
N LEU A 104 2.03 13.40 -9.21
CA LEU A 104 0.94 14.34 -8.94
C LEU A 104 1.42 15.56 -8.15
N GLY A 105 2.74 15.70 -7.92
CA GLY A 105 3.40 16.79 -7.20
C GLY A 105 3.98 16.34 -5.85
N GLY A 106 5.26 16.63 -5.61
CA GLY A 106 5.94 16.33 -4.34
C GLY A 106 6.28 14.85 -4.12
N GLY A 107 6.33 14.03 -5.19
CA GLY A 107 6.59 12.59 -5.11
C GLY A 107 5.35 11.76 -4.77
N PHE A 108 4.17 12.37 -4.87
CA PHE A 108 2.89 11.74 -4.59
C PHE A 108 2.31 11.12 -5.86
N ARG A 109 1.79 9.91 -5.77
CA ARG A 109 1.26 9.11 -6.89
C ARG A 109 0.07 8.29 -6.45
N GLU A 110 -0.75 7.84 -7.39
CA GLU A 110 -1.71 6.76 -7.10
C GLU A 110 -0.97 5.43 -6.87
N VAL A 111 -1.53 4.56 -6.02
CA VAL A 111 -1.08 3.18 -5.80
C VAL A 111 -2.18 2.28 -6.34
N ARG A 112 -2.02 1.81 -7.58
CA ARG A 112 -3.07 1.20 -8.39
C ARG A 112 -3.08 -0.32 -8.29
N VAL A 113 -4.24 -0.91 -8.52
CA VAL A 113 -4.39 -2.36 -8.61
C VAL A 113 -3.75 -2.84 -9.90
N LEU A 114 -2.85 -3.82 -9.81
CA LEU A 114 -2.08 -4.30 -10.98
C LEU A 114 -2.97 -4.70 -12.18
N ARG A 115 -4.06 -5.43 -11.92
CA ARG A 115 -4.95 -5.97 -12.97
C ARG A 115 -6.00 -4.97 -13.46
N ASP A 116 -6.15 -3.84 -12.78
CA ASP A 116 -7.18 -2.85 -13.09
C ASP A 116 -6.70 -1.48 -12.60
N THR A 117 -6.01 -0.75 -13.47
CA THR A 117 -5.49 0.58 -13.16
C THR A 117 -6.60 1.63 -12.98
N THR A 118 -7.86 1.28 -13.24
CA THR A 118 -9.01 2.12 -12.89
C THR A 118 -9.35 2.07 -11.40
N GLN A 119 -8.70 1.18 -10.63
CA GLN A 119 -8.84 1.04 -9.18
C GLN A 119 -7.54 1.43 -8.46
N THR A 120 -7.65 2.14 -7.35
CA THR A 120 -6.51 2.64 -6.56
C THR A 120 -6.72 2.45 -5.06
N LEU A 121 -5.63 2.47 -4.31
CA LEU A 121 -5.62 2.58 -2.87
C LEU A 121 -6.25 3.92 -2.45
N ASN A 122 -7.11 3.90 -1.44
CA ASN A 122 -7.90 5.06 -1.04
C ASN A 122 -8.16 5.07 0.47
N GLY A 123 -8.02 6.23 1.11
CA GLY A 123 -8.58 6.50 2.43
C GLY A 123 -10.10 6.68 2.30
N LEU A 124 -10.87 5.63 2.63
CA LEU A 124 -12.28 5.55 2.30
C LEU A 124 -13.10 6.64 3.00
N GLY A 125 -14.06 7.20 2.26
CA GLY A 125 -14.95 8.27 2.73
C GLY A 125 -14.38 9.68 2.61
N GLY A 126 -13.08 9.84 2.27
CA GLY A 126 -12.40 11.14 2.30
C GLY A 126 -12.37 11.73 3.72
N ASN A 127 -11.99 13.00 3.85
CA ASN A 127 -11.87 13.70 5.14
C ASN A 127 -11.17 12.84 6.20
N VAL A 128 -9.97 12.37 5.84
CA VAL A 128 -9.25 11.31 6.55
C VAL A 128 -8.95 11.70 7.99
N LYS A 129 -9.04 10.71 8.88
CA LYS A 129 -8.73 10.84 10.30
C LYS A 129 -8.12 9.57 10.83
N ASP A 130 -7.63 9.60 12.06
CA ASP A 130 -7.16 8.39 12.73
C ASP A 130 -8.30 7.35 12.77
N GLY A 131 -8.01 6.13 12.32
CA GLY A 131 -8.97 5.04 12.18
C GLY A 131 -9.69 4.99 10.82
N THR A 132 -9.48 5.95 9.91
CA THR A 132 -10.05 5.87 8.55
C THR A 132 -9.57 4.60 7.86
N VAL A 133 -10.51 3.80 7.36
CA VAL A 133 -10.20 2.54 6.66
C VAL A 133 -9.52 2.85 5.33
N VAL A 134 -8.45 2.12 5.04
CA VAL A 134 -7.79 2.14 3.73
C VAL A 134 -8.30 0.95 2.93
N GLY A 135 -8.72 1.20 1.69
CA GLY A 135 -9.26 0.18 0.81
C GLY A 135 -9.05 0.50 -0.66
N VAL A 136 -9.75 -0.24 -1.53
CA VAL A 136 -9.75 -0.02 -2.97
C VAL A 136 -10.96 0.84 -3.37
N HIS A 137 -10.74 1.79 -4.27
CA HIS A 137 -11.78 2.65 -4.83
C HIS A 137 -11.42 3.03 -6.27
N PRO A 138 -12.39 3.39 -7.14
CA PRO A 138 -12.08 3.98 -8.44
C PRO A 138 -11.03 5.10 -8.36
N SER A 139 -10.14 5.12 -9.35
CA SER A 139 -9.06 6.09 -9.53
C SER A 139 -9.60 7.52 -9.44
N ARG A 140 -8.92 8.33 -8.64
CA ARG A 140 -9.23 9.73 -8.37
C ARG A 140 -7.94 10.51 -8.15
N PRO A 141 -7.15 10.74 -9.20
CA PRO A 141 -5.83 11.39 -9.08
C PRO A 141 -5.90 12.85 -8.60
N ASP A 142 -7.10 13.44 -8.56
CA ASP A 142 -7.43 14.76 -8.02
C ASP A 142 -7.79 14.73 -6.53
N ALA A 143 -8.15 13.57 -5.98
CA ALA A 143 -8.59 13.43 -4.59
C ALA A 143 -7.39 13.17 -3.64
N PRO A 144 -7.16 14.00 -2.62
CA PRO A 144 -5.96 13.90 -1.77
C PRO A 144 -5.91 12.62 -0.91
N ASN A 145 -7.05 12.00 -0.57
CA ASN A 145 -7.13 10.69 0.08
C ASN A 145 -6.81 9.49 -0.85
N ALA A 146 -6.72 9.70 -2.17
CA ALA A 146 -6.42 8.66 -3.15
C ALA A 146 -4.96 8.70 -3.64
N VAL A 147 -4.18 9.68 -3.17
CA VAL A 147 -2.83 9.96 -3.63
C VAL A 147 -1.84 9.78 -2.49
N TRP A 148 -0.79 9.01 -2.74
CA TRP A 148 0.10 8.46 -1.71
C TRP A 148 1.55 8.80 -1.95
N LYS A 149 2.32 8.89 -0.88
CA LYS A 149 3.77 8.94 -0.92
C LYS A 149 4.35 7.79 -0.12
N LEU A 150 5.28 7.08 -0.74
CA LEU A 150 6.03 5.99 -0.13
C LEU A 150 7.43 6.55 0.15
N ALA A 151 7.72 6.87 1.41
CA ALA A 151 8.95 7.53 1.81
C ALA A 151 9.81 6.61 2.70
N PRO A 152 11.14 6.60 2.56
CA PRO A 152 12.03 5.86 3.46
C PRO A 152 11.79 6.25 4.92
N VAL A 153 11.80 5.24 5.80
CA VAL A 153 11.94 5.46 7.24
C VAL A 153 13.44 5.45 7.52
N TYR A 154 13.99 6.61 7.84
CA TYR A 154 15.34 6.70 8.37
C TYR A 154 15.24 6.44 9.88
N ASP A 155 16.08 5.55 10.39
CA ASP A 155 16.28 5.44 11.83
C ASP A 155 17.06 6.70 12.26
N GLU A 156 16.44 7.53 13.09
CA GLU A 156 17.15 8.50 13.93
C GLU A 156 17.97 7.78 15.01
#